data_AF-A0A1H9XJN1-F1
#
_entry.id   AF-A0A1H9XJN1-F1
#
_cell.length_a   1.000
_cell.length_b   1.000
_cell.length_c   1.000
_cell.angle_alpha   90.00
_cell.angle_beta   90.00
_cell.angle_gamma   90.00
#
_symmetry.space_group_name_H-M   'P 1'
#
loop_
_entity.id
_entity.type
_entity.pdbx_description
1 polymer ?
#
loop_
_entity_poly.entity_id
_entity_poly.type
_entity_poly.pdbx_seq_one_letter_code
_entity_poly.pdbx_strand_id
1 'polypeptide(L)'
;MLGENFYEEVQKKPLFFLIYSIIAIVFFTGITFTFVIPGLQGFKWYFFFIALLIYFGVANIFVGLFKERLSLVFILSLIFSALGMGWRLWLEWGEFSLVEHMSPVVLIGYPCIIAFIILLMFHFSSKFKTNK
;
A
#
# COMPACT_ATOMS: atom_id res chain seq x y z
N MET A 1 14.56 -4.18 5.79
CA MET A 1 15.99 -4.57 5.68
C MET A 1 16.04 -5.98 5.12
N LEU A 2 16.08 -6.12 3.79
CA LEU A 2 16.01 -7.43 3.10
C LEU A 2 17.37 -7.92 2.58
N GLY A 3 18.47 -7.40 3.15
CA GLY A 3 19.84 -7.70 2.71
C GLY A 3 20.26 -6.90 1.46
N GLU A 4 21.56 -6.74 1.25
CA GLU A 4 22.10 -5.97 0.12
C GLU A 4 21.76 -6.62 -1.23
N ASN A 5 21.88 -7.95 -1.31
CA ASN A 5 21.55 -8.74 -2.49
C ASN A 5 20.15 -8.44 -3.05
N PHE A 6 19.13 -8.30 -2.17
CA PHE A 6 17.78 -7.95 -2.59
C PHE A 6 17.73 -6.56 -3.23
N TYR A 7 18.38 -5.56 -2.63
CA TYR A 7 18.37 -4.20 -3.16
C TYR A 7 19.14 -4.10 -4.47
N GLU A 8 20.21 -4.88 -4.64
CA GLU A 8 20.92 -4.99 -5.92
C GLU A 8 20.03 -5.58 -7.01
N GLU A 9 19.27 -6.63 -6.70
CA GLU A 9 18.31 -7.20 -7.65
C GLU A 9 17.22 -6.20 -8.06
N VAL A 10 16.71 -5.45 -7.09
CA VAL A 10 15.74 -4.36 -7.35
C VAL A 10 16.34 -3.32 -8.29
N GLN A 11 17.60 -2.95 -8.11
CA GLN A 11 18.30 -1.99 -8.97
C GLN A 11 18.64 -2.54 -10.36
N LYS A 12 18.83 -3.86 -10.50
CA LYS A 12 19.04 -4.53 -11.80
C LYS A 12 17.78 -4.54 -12.65
N LYS A 13 16.59 -4.60 -12.04
CA LYS A 13 15.29 -4.66 -12.75
C LYS A 13 14.26 -3.64 -12.22
N PRO A 14 14.57 -2.34 -12.25
CA PRO A 14 13.77 -1.33 -11.54
C PRO A 14 12.35 -1.21 -12.07
N LEU A 15 12.16 -1.32 -13.39
CA LEU A 15 10.85 -1.26 -14.02
C LEU A 15 9.96 -2.43 -13.61
N PHE A 16 10.51 -3.64 -13.54
CA PHE A 16 9.76 -4.83 -13.13
C PHE A 16 9.26 -4.69 -11.69
N PHE A 17 10.14 -4.31 -10.77
CA PHE A 17 9.79 -4.12 -9.36
C PHE A 17 8.83 -2.94 -9.14
N LEU A 18 8.92 -1.89 -9.97
CA LEU A 18 7.96 -0.80 -9.97
C LEU A 18 6.57 -1.29 -10.39
N ILE A 19 6.46 -1.96 -11.54
CA ILE A 19 5.19 -2.51 -12.03
C ILE A 19 4.59 -3.48 -11.02
N TYR A 20 5.41 -4.38 -10.46
CA TYR A 20 4.99 -5.31 -9.42
C TYR A 20 4.41 -4.56 -8.20
N SER A 21 5.10 -3.51 -7.73
CA SER A 21 4.65 -2.71 -6.59
C SER A 21 3.33 -1.99 -6.89
N ILE A 22 3.17 -1.46 -8.10
CA ILE A 22 1.94 -0.80 -8.54
C ILE A 22 0.78 -1.79 -8.52
N ILE A 23 0.94 -2.95 -9.16
CA ILE A 23 -0.09 -4.00 -9.20
C ILE A 23 -0.42 -4.45 -7.78
N ALA A 24 0.59 -4.68 -6.94
CA ALA A 24 0.39 -5.08 -5.55
C ALA A 24 -0.43 -4.03 -4.78
N ILE A 25 -0.07 -2.74 -4.84
CA ILE A 25 -0.84 -1.69 -4.16
C ILE A 25 -2.27 -1.67 -4.68
N VAL A 26 -2.49 -1.54 -6.00
CA VAL A 26 -3.83 -1.41 -6.58
C VAL A 26 -4.70 -2.62 -6.24
N PHE A 27 -4.17 -3.83 -6.41
CA PHE A 27 -4.94 -5.06 -6.19
C PHE A 27 -5.25 -5.27 -4.71
N PHE A 28 -4.24 -5.18 -3.84
CA PHE A 28 -4.46 -5.47 -2.42
C PHE A 28 -5.27 -4.38 -1.74
N THR A 29 -5.06 -3.09 -2.04
CA THR A 29 -5.89 -2.04 -1.47
C THR A 29 -7.35 -2.18 -1.87
N GLY A 30 -7.65 -2.63 -3.10
CA GLY A 30 -9.02 -2.91 -3.53
C GLY A 30 -9.63 -4.12 -2.82
N ILE A 31 -8.91 -5.24 -2.70
CA ILE A 31 -9.43 -6.46 -2.07
C ILE A 31 -9.61 -6.30 -0.56
N THR A 32 -8.66 -5.66 0.11
CA THR A 32 -8.65 -5.60 1.57
C THR A 32 -9.50 -4.47 2.13
N PHE A 33 -9.92 -3.51 1.31
CA PHE A 33 -10.65 -2.30 1.69
C PHE A 33 -11.80 -2.55 2.67
N THR A 34 -12.66 -3.53 2.41
CA THR A 34 -13.84 -3.84 3.25
C THR A 34 -13.53 -4.66 4.51
N PHE A 35 -12.27 -5.06 4.70
CA PHE A 35 -11.86 -5.99 5.77
C PHE A 35 -10.82 -5.40 6.73
N VAL A 36 -10.27 -4.23 6.45
CA VAL A 36 -9.11 -3.67 7.19
C VAL A 36 -9.40 -2.36 7.92
N ILE A 37 -10.62 -1.84 7.83
CA ILE A 37 -11.03 -0.61 8.54
C ILE A 37 -11.64 -0.99 9.90
N PRO A 38 -10.97 -0.71 11.02
CA PRO A 38 -11.51 -1.04 12.34
C PRO A 38 -12.82 -0.29 12.61
N GLY A 39 -13.80 -1.00 13.18
CA GLY A 39 -15.11 -0.42 13.51
C GLY A 39 -16.15 -0.48 12.39
N LEU A 40 -15.79 -0.90 11.17
CA LEU A 40 -16.75 -1.19 10.11
C LEU A 40 -17.14 -2.68 10.08
N GLN A 41 -18.34 -2.96 9.56
CA GLN A 41 -18.77 -4.33 9.34
C GLN A 41 -17.85 -5.02 8.32
N GLY A 42 -17.35 -6.20 8.67
CA GLY A 42 -16.44 -6.97 7.83
C GLY A 42 -14.98 -6.93 8.27
N PHE A 43 -14.60 -6.04 9.20
CA PHE A 43 -13.24 -6.00 9.73
C PHE A 43 -12.78 -7.35 10.29
N LYS A 44 -11.58 -7.80 9.86
CA LYS A 44 -10.91 -8.96 10.44
C LYS A 44 -9.42 -8.68 10.60
N TRP A 45 -8.92 -8.85 11.83
CA TRP A 45 -7.49 -8.70 12.17
C TRP A 45 -6.58 -9.47 11.22
N TYR A 46 -6.96 -10.69 10.83
CA TYR A 46 -6.21 -11.50 9.89
C TYR A 46 -5.93 -10.78 8.56
N PHE A 47 -6.94 -10.16 7.95
CA PHE A 47 -6.78 -9.41 6.70
C PHE A 47 -5.96 -8.13 6.91
N PHE A 48 -6.14 -7.46 8.05
CA PHE A 48 -5.35 -6.29 8.42
C PHE A 48 -3.84 -6.61 8.50
N PHE A 49 -3.46 -7.68 9.19
CA PHE A 49 -2.06 -8.10 9.29
C PHE A 49 -1.48 -8.51 7.93
N ILE A 50 -2.24 -9.21 7.09
CA ILE A 50 -1.80 -9.56 5.74
C ILE A 50 -1.53 -8.31 4.91
N ALA A 51 -2.44 -7.33 4.95
CA ALA A 51 -2.28 -6.07 4.23
C ALA A 51 -0.98 -5.35 4.68
N LEU A 52 -0.72 -5.29 5.99
CA LEU A 52 0.51 -4.70 6.51
C LEU A 52 1.78 -5.40 6.01
N LEU A 53 1.81 -6.73 5.95
CA LEU A 53 2.96 -7.48 5.45
C LEU A 53 3.22 -7.19 3.97
N ILE A 54 2.16 -7.08 3.17
CA ILE A 54 2.27 -6.73 1.74
C ILE A 54 2.80 -5.30 1.59
N TYR A 55 2.25 -4.34 2.33
CA TYR A 55 2.72 -2.95 2.30
C TYR A 55 4.16 -2.83 2.79
N PHE A 56 4.59 -3.67 3.73
CA PHE A 56 5.98 -3.75 4.13
C PHE A 56 6.88 -4.25 3.00
N GLY A 57 6.47 -5.28 2.26
CA GLY A 57 7.19 -5.75 1.08
C GLY A 57 7.34 -4.67 0.01
N VAL A 58 6.24 -4.00 -0.33
CA VAL A 58 6.21 -2.86 -1.27
C VAL A 58 7.10 -1.72 -0.79
N ALA A 59 7.03 -1.34 0.49
CA ALA A 59 7.86 -0.29 1.06
C ALA A 59 9.36 -0.62 0.94
N ASN A 60 9.76 -1.89 1.13
CA ASN A 60 11.15 -2.29 0.95
C ASN A 60 11.58 -2.27 -0.52
N ILE A 61 10.70 -2.60 -1.47
CA ILE A 61 10.99 -2.40 -2.90
C ILE A 61 11.22 -0.91 -3.18
N PHE A 62 10.37 -0.04 -2.65
CA PHE A 62 10.53 1.41 -2.78
C PHE A 62 11.85 1.92 -2.19
N VAL A 63 12.34 1.35 -1.07
CA VAL A 63 13.69 1.66 -0.54
C VAL A 63 14.78 1.36 -1.57
N GLY A 64 14.63 0.29 -2.35
CA GLY A 64 15.55 -0.04 -3.45
C GLY A 64 15.46 0.95 -4.63
N LEU A 65 14.24 1.40 -4.96
CA LEU A 65 13.95 2.21 -6.15
C LEU A 65 14.14 3.72 -5.97
N PHE A 66 13.72 4.28 -4.83
CA PHE A 66 13.47 5.71 -4.68
C PHE A 66 14.30 6.38 -3.60
N LYS A 67 15.52 5.90 -3.32
CA LYS A 67 16.49 6.42 -2.32
C LYS A 67 16.08 7.78 -1.70
N GLU A 68 15.48 7.72 -0.51
CA GLU A 68 15.07 8.87 0.34
C GLU A 68 14.03 9.86 -0.24
N ARG A 69 13.41 9.57 -1.39
CA ARG A 69 12.34 10.39 -1.98
C ARG A 69 10.98 10.14 -1.33
N LEU A 70 10.83 10.59 -0.08
CA LEU A 70 9.62 10.43 0.74
C LEU A 70 8.35 10.92 0.04
N SER A 71 8.39 12.12 -0.56
CA SER A 71 7.22 12.71 -1.23
C SER A 71 6.76 11.88 -2.43
N LEU A 72 7.70 11.32 -3.20
CA LEU A 72 7.37 10.48 -4.35
C LEU A 72 6.69 9.19 -3.89
N VAL A 73 7.24 8.53 -2.86
CA VAL A 73 6.64 7.33 -2.28
C VAL A 73 5.22 7.60 -1.80
N PHE A 74 5.01 8.71 -1.07
CA PHE A 74 3.69 9.08 -0.59
C PHE A 74 2.69 9.31 -1.73
N ILE A 75 3.06 10.10 -2.75
CA ILE A 75 2.19 10.41 -3.89
C ILE A 75 1.84 9.15 -4.67
N LEU A 76 2.81 8.28 -4.97
CA LEU A 76 2.55 7.02 -5.68
C LEU A 76 1.63 6.13 -4.86
N SER A 77 1.91 5.94 -3.58
CA SER A 77 1.06 5.13 -2.70
C SER A 77 -0.36 5.69 -2.60
N LEU A 78 -0.53 7.01 -2.54
CA LEU A 78 -1.84 7.67 -2.50
C LEU A 78 -2.63 7.43 -3.79
N ILE A 79 -2.00 7.67 -4.94
CA ILE A 79 -2.65 7.49 -6.25
C ILE A 79 -3.04 6.03 -6.45
N PHE A 80 -2.12 5.09 -6.20
CA PHE A 80 -2.39 3.68 -6.45
C PHE A 80 -3.34 3.04 -5.44
N SER A 81 -3.35 3.49 -4.19
CA SER A 81 -4.35 3.04 -3.21
C SER A 81 -5.74 3.60 -3.52
N ALA A 82 -5.83 4.85 -3.99
CA ALA A 82 -7.10 5.43 -4.46
C ALA A 82 -7.62 4.71 -5.70
N LEU A 83 -6.76 4.39 -6.67
CA LEU A 83 -7.12 3.56 -7.82
C LEU A 83 -7.56 2.15 -7.40
N GLY A 84 -6.85 1.57 -6.43
CA GLY A 84 -7.17 0.27 -5.85
C GLY A 84 -8.55 0.21 -5.21
N MET A 85 -8.86 1.18 -4.37
CA MET A 85 -10.21 1.35 -3.84
C MET A 85 -11.22 1.62 -4.96
N GLY A 86 -10.88 2.50 -5.91
CA GLY A 86 -11.76 2.90 -7.01
C GLY A 86 -12.22 1.75 -7.89
N TRP A 87 -11.33 0.83 -8.29
CA TRP A 87 -11.75 -0.32 -9.11
C TRP A 87 -12.66 -1.28 -8.31
N ARG A 88 -12.43 -1.43 -7.00
CA ARG A 88 -13.29 -2.25 -6.15
C ARG A 88 -14.69 -1.65 -6.07
N LEU A 89 -14.78 -0.35 -5.79
CA LEU A 89 -16.05 0.38 -5.74
C LEU A 89 -16.80 0.33 -7.07
N TRP A 90 -16.08 0.39 -8.19
CA TRP A 90 -16.67 0.26 -9.52
C TRP A 90 -17.32 -1.11 -9.72
N LEU A 91 -16.65 -2.20 -9.30
CA LEU A 91 -17.18 -3.55 -9.48
C LEU A 91 -18.37 -3.87 -8.60
N GLU A 92 -18.42 -3.32 -7.38
CA GLU A 92 -19.47 -3.61 -6.40
C GLU A 92 -20.50 -2.47 -6.31
N TRP A 93 -20.58 -1.65 -7.35
CA TRP A 93 -21.45 -0.48 -7.39
C TRP A 93 -22.93 -0.92 -7.30
N GLY A 94 -23.57 -0.60 -6.17
CA GLY A 94 -24.97 -0.94 -5.91
C GLY A 94 -25.18 -2.10 -4.94
N GLU A 95 -24.12 -2.70 -4.40
CA GLU A 95 -24.26 -3.67 -3.30
C GLU A 95 -24.52 -2.96 -1.97
N PHE A 96 -25.55 -3.42 -1.23
CA PHE A 96 -25.91 -2.87 0.09
C PHE A 96 -24.79 -3.00 1.13
N SER A 97 -23.90 -3.98 0.97
CA SER A 97 -22.72 -4.22 1.82
C SER A 97 -21.69 -3.08 1.78
N LEU A 98 -21.66 -2.25 0.73
CA LEU A 98 -20.70 -1.16 0.59
C LEU A 98 -21.20 0.19 1.12
N VAL A 99 -22.45 0.31 1.51
CA VAL A 99 -23.03 1.62 1.91
C VAL A 99 -22.24 2.25 3.07
N GLU A 100 -21.80 1.45 4.05
CA GLU A 100 -20.96 1.92 5.17
C GLU A 100 -19.56 2.37 4.72
N HIS A 101 -19.07 1.81 3.60
CA HIS A 101 -17.74 2.07 3.04
C HIS A 101 -17.73 3.24 2.04
N MET A 102 -18.91 3.75 1.66
CA MET A 102 -19.08 4.87 0.71
C MET A 102 -19.09 6.24 1.40
N SER A 103 -18.86 6.30 2.71
CA SER A 103 -18.76 7.60 3.41
C SER A 103 -17.54 8.39 2.92
N PRO A 104 -17.64 9.73 2.75
CA PRO A 104 -16.51 10.55 2.31
C PRO A 104 -15.26 10.40 3.18
N VAL A 105 -15.45 10.17 4.48
CA VAL A 105 -14.38 9.94 5.44
C VAL A 105 -13.60 8.67 5.09
N VAL A 106 -14.29 7.58 4.71
CA VAL A 106 -13.63 6.33 4.30
C VAL A 106 -12.99 6.50 2.93
N LEU A 107 -13.69 7.10 1.96
CA LEU A 107 -13.20 7.28 0.59
C LEU A 107 -11.92 8.10 0.52
N ILE A 108 -11.80 9.15 1.32
CA ILE A 108 -10.58 9.98 1.38
C ILE A 108 -9.59 9.40 2.37
N GLY A 109 -10.07 8.96 3.54
CA GLY A 109 -9.23 8.52 4.64
C GLY A 109 -8.48 7.23 4.33
N TYR A 110 -9.11 6.26 3.67
CA TYR A 110 -8.49 4.97 3.40
C TYR A 110 -7.22 5.08 2.54
N PRO A 111 -7.25 5.69 1.33
CA PRO A 111 -6.04 5.90 0.54
C PRO A 111 -4.96 6.70 1.29
N CYS A 112 -5.37 7.73 2.06
CA CYS A 112 -4.45 8.53 2.86
C CYS A 112 -3.73 7.70 3.93
N ILE A 113 -4.47 6.87 4.68
CA ILE A 113 -3.91 6.01 5.73
C ILE A 113 -2.97 4.97 5.12
N ILE A 114 -3.35 4.33 4.01
CA ILE A 114 -2.48 3.38 3.32
C ILE A 114 -1.18 4.04 2.86
N ALA A 115 -1.28 5.23 2.24
CA ALA A 115 -0.10 5.98 1.81
C ALA A 115 0.82 6.34 2.99
N PHE A 116 0.24 6.71 4.13
CA PHE A 116 0.99 7.01 5.34
C PHE A 116 1.67 5.76 5.92
N ILE A 117 0.99 4.62 5.97
CA ILE A 117 1.56 3.34 6.42
C ILE A 117 2.76 2.95 5.55
N ILE A 118 2.62 2.97 4.23
CA ILE A 118 3.72 2.64 3.31
C ILE A 118 4.88 3.62 3.48
N LEU A 119 4.60 4.93 3.59
CA LEU A 119 5.61 5.96 3.81
C LEU A 119 6.38 5.73 5.12
N LEU A 120 5.69 5.45 6.22
CA LEU A 120 6.33 5.15 7.51
C LEU A 120 7.24 3.92 7.39
N MET A 121 6.72 2.82 6.83
CA MET A 121 7.51 1.60 6.62
C MET A 121 8.73 1.85 5.74
N PHE A 122 8.59 2.65 4.69
CA PHE A 122 9.69 3.08 3.82
C PHE A 122 10.72 3.91 4.59
N HIS A 123 10.28 4.91 5.35
CA HIS A 123 11.16 5.80 6.10
C HIS A 123 11.99 5.03 7.14
N PHE A 124 11.32 4.19 7.95
CA PHE A 124 12.02 3.32 8.90
C PHE A 124 12.99 2.39 8.18
N SER A 125 12.56 1.71 7.13
CA SER A 125 13.41 0.76 6.40
C SER A 125 14.61 1.43 5.73
N SER A 126 14.46 2.66 5.23
CA SER A 126 15.54 3.44 4.64
C SER A 126 16.58 3.80 5.70
N LYS A 127 16.14 4.27 6.88
CA LYS A 127 17.05 4.64 7.98
C LYS A 127 17.88 3.48 8.49
N PHE A 128 17.27 2.29 8.61
CA PHE A 128 18.01 1.09 9.03
C PHE A 128 19.02 0.62 7.97
N LYS A 129 18.74 0.84 6.69
CA LYS A 129 19.69 0.51 5.61
C LYS A 129 20.93 1.39 5.65
N THR A 130 20.80 2.70 5.88
CA THR A 130 21.92 3.65 5.90
C THR A 130 22.81 3.51 7.15
N ASN A 131 22.29 2.91 8.23
CA ASN A 131 23.03 2.66 9.47
C ASN A 131 23.85 1.35 9.48
N LYS A 132 23.94 0.64 8.34
CA LYS A 132 24.87 -0.46 8.11
C LYS A 132 25.86 -0.04 7.03
#